data_AF-A0A674AKK0-F1
#
_entry.id   AF-A0A674AKK0-F1
#
_cell.length_a   1.000
_cell.length_b   1.000
_cell.length_c   1.000
_cell.angle_alpha   90.00
_cell.angle_beta   90.00
_cell.angle_gamma   90.00
#
_symmetry.space_group_name_H-M   'P 1'
#
loop_
_entity.id
_entity.type
_entity.pdbx_description
1 polymer ?
#
loop_
_entity_poly.entity_id
_entity_poly.type
_entity_poly.pdbx_seq_one_letter_code
_entity_poly.pdbx_strand_id
1 'polypeptide(L)'
;MAILTIILLVSTAFALGDAIIRPRTPCEDAIDGAVIRPKTPCEDARDAAINGPNGAYIPTCDHHGQYTPKQCSGSTGYCWCVTSTGKKIQGTETPPGTAINC
;
A
#
# COMPACT_ATOMS: atom_id res chain seq x y z
N MET A 1 -48.14 14.77 29.53
CA MET A 1 -48.56 14.51 28.13
C MET A 1 -47.62 15.18 27.12
N ALA A 2 -47.27 16.46 27.28
CA ALA A 2 -46.30 17.16 26.42
C ALA A 2 -44.86 16.56 26.42
N ILE A 3 -44.40 15.99 27.53
CA ILE A 3 -43.07 15.35 27.62
C ILE A 3 -43.01 14.05 26.80
N LEU A 4 -44.10 13.26 26.81
CA LEU A 4 -44.18 12.01 26.06
C LEU A 4 -44.18 12.25 24.55
N THR A 5 -44.81 13.33 24.09
CA THR A 5 -44.82 13.73 22.68
C THR A 5 -43.46 14.26 22.21
N ILE A 6 -42.73 14.99 23.06
CA ILE A 6 -41.38 15.46 22.73
C ILE A 6 -40.43 14.26 22.54
N ILE A 7 -40.46 13.27 23.43
CA ILE A 7 -39.61 12.06 23.35
C ILE A 7 -39.85 11.29 22.03
N LEU A 8 -41.11 11.14 21.62
CA LEU A 8 -41.46 10.45 20.36
C LEU A 8 -41.03 11.25 19.12
N LEU A 9 -41.01 12.58 19.20
CA LEU A 9 -40.55 13.45 18.10
C LEU A 9 -39.01 13.45 17.96
N VAL A 10 -38.24 13.35 19.06
CA VAL A 10 -36.79 13.20 18.95
C VAL A 10 -36.43 11.83 18.37
N SER A 11 -37.07 10.75 18.83
CA SER A 11 -36.81 9.39 18.34
C SER A 11 -37.10 9.19 16.85
N THR A 12 -38.11 9.91 16.31
CA THR A 12 -38.44 9.85 14.87
C THR A 12 -37.48 10.67 14.01
N ALA A 13 -36.84 11.71 14.56
CA ALA A 13 -35.81 12.48 13.88
C ALA A 13 -34.47 11.74 13.75
N PHE A 14 -34.11 10.88 14.72
CA PHE A 14 -32.88 10.07 14.67
C PHE A 14 -32.95 8.89 13.68
N ALA A 15 -34.13 8.54 13.17
CA ALA A 15 -34.30 7.43 12.23
C ALA A 15 -34.03 7.81 10.75
N LEU A 16 -33.88 9.11 10.45
CA LEU A 16 -33.61 9.63 9.10
C LEU A 16 -32.34 10.51 9.03
N GLY A 17 -31.54 10.52 10.09
CA GLY A 17 -30.27 11.25 10.15
C GLY A 17 -29.12 10.44 9.56
N ASP A 18 -28.97 10.54 8.24
CA ASP A 18 -27.71 10.39 7.49
C ASP A 18 -26.86 9.14 7.74
N ALA A 19 -27.42 7.98 7.40
CA ALA A 19 -26.60 6.89 6.87
C ALA A 19 -26.10 7.26 5.46
N ILE A 20 -25.26 8.29 5.37
CA ILE A 20 -24.38 8.43 4.21
C ILE A 20 -23.34 7.32 4.39
N ILE A 21 -23.57 6.17 3.77
CA ILE A 21 -22.47 5.31 3.35
C ILE A 21 -21.70 6.14 2.33
N ARG A 22 -20.80 7.01 2.80
CA ARG A 22 -19.72 7.46 1.96
C ARG A 22 -18.95 6.19 1.68
N PRO A 23 -18.79 5.75 0.41
CA PRO A 23 -17.71 4.81 0.14
C PRO A 23 -16.47 5.47 0.75
N ARG A 24 -15.75 4.74 1.61
CA ARG A 24 -14.53 5.24 2.23
C ARG A 24 -13.58 5.53 1.08
N THR A 25 -13.60 6.77 0.58
CA THR A 25 -12.64 7.30 -0.35
C THR A 25 -11.31 7.22 0.37
N PRO A 26 -10.30 6.52 -0.18
CA PRO A 26 -9.01 6.45 0.46
C PRO A 26 -8.31 7.80 0.26
N CYS A 27 -8.71 8.83 1.01
CA CYS A 27 -8.12 10.18 1.05
C CYS A 27 -8.70 11.10 2.18
N GLU A 28 -9.28 10.59 3.27
CA GLU A 28 -9.80 11.47 4.36
C GLU A 28 -9.41 11.03 5.77
N ASP A 29 -8.15 10.64 5.99
CA ASP A 29 -7.59 10.52 7.34
C ASP A 29 -6.20 11.22 7.36
N ALA A 30 -6.21 12.55 7.25
CA ALA A 30 -5.01 13.39 7.43
C ALA A 30 -4.87 13.80 8.90
N ILE A 31 -4.09 13.03 9.65
CA ILE A 31 -3.59 13.41 10.98
C ILE A 31 -2.11 13.75 10.76
N ASP A 32 -1.74 15.02 10.97
CA ASP A 32 -0.34 15.51 10.96
C ASP A 32 0.31 15.83 9.60
N GLY A 33 -0.30 16.69 8.77
CA GLY A 33 0.43 17.48 7.75
C GLY A 33 1.17 16.73 6.63
N ALA A 34 1.13 15.40 6.61
CA ALA A 34 1.75 14.59 5.59
C ALA A 34 0.82 14.45 4.38
N VAL A 35 1.34 14.77 3.19
CA VAL A 35 0.70 14.40 1.93
C VAL A 35 0.63 12.87 1.90
N ILE A 36 -0.53 12.29 2.21
CA ILE A 36 -0.78 10.85 2.07
C ILE A 36 -0.95 10.58 0.57
N ARG A 37 0.15 10.52 -0.16
CA ARG A 37 0.12 9.94 -1.50
C ARG A 37 -0.15 8.44 -1.31
N PRO A 38 -1.15 7.86 -2.01
CA PRO A 38 -1.34 6.42 -2.02
C PRO A 38 -0.03 5.75 -2.43
N LYS A 39 0.43 4.78 -1.64
CA LYS A 39 1.62 4.00 -1.97
C LYS A 39 1.37 3.19 -3.23
N THR A 40 2.41 3.06 -4.02
CA THR A 40 2.45 2.17 -5.17
C THR A 40 2.66 0.72 -4.73
N PRO A 41 2.36 -0.27 -5.58
CA PRO A 41 2.60 -1.68 -5.26
C PRO A 41 4.05 -1.99 -4.86
N CYS A 42 5.03 -1.30 -5.46
CA CYS A 42 6.44 -1.48 -5.08
C CYS A 42 6.73 -0.91 -3.70
N GLU A 43 6.26 0.31 -3.41
CA GLU A 43 6.43 0.95 -2.09
C GLU A 43 5.77 0.14 -0.98
N ASP A 44 4.56 -0.38 -1.21
CA ASP A 44 3.86 -1.25 -0.26
C ASP A 44 4.63 -2.56 -0.03
N ALA A 45 5.10 -3.21 -1.10
CA ALA A 45 5.89 -4.43 -0.99
C ALA A 45 7.23 -4.19 -0.27
N ARG A 46 7.87 -3.05 -0.50
CA ARG A 46 9.10 -2.64 0.19
C ARG A 46 8.85 -2.49 1.69
N ASP A 47 7.81 -1.76 2.06
CA ASP A 47 7.50 -1.49 3.46
C ASP A 47 7.08 -2.76 4.20
N ALA A 48 6.37 -3.67 3.53
CA ALA A 48 6.06 -5.00 4.05
C ALA A 48 7.35 -5.85 4.23
N ALA A 49 8.28 -5.79 3.29
CA ALA A 49 9.54 -6.54 3.36
C ALA A 49 10.49 -6.03 4.45
N ILE A 50 10.53 -4.71 4.70
CA ILE A 50 11.33 -4.10 5.78
C ILE A 50 10.89 -4.61 7.15
N ASN A 51 9.59 -4.80 7.35
CA ASN A 51 9.01 -5.35 8.58
C ASN A 51 8.91 -6.89 8.55
N GLY A 52 9.45 -7.53 7.51
CA GLY A 52 9.41 -8.96 7.31
C GLY A 52 10.56 -9.72 8.00
N PRO A 53 10.69 -11.02 7.70
CA PRO A 53 11.80 -11.83 8.21
C PRO A 53 13.16 -11.28 7.80
N ASN A 54 14.15 -11.45 8.67
CA ASN A 54 15.54 -11.08 8.36
C ASN A 54 16.03 -11.80 7.11
N GLY A 55 16.68 -11.05 6.22
CA GLY A 55 17.21 -11.58 4.96
C GLY A 55 16.15 -11.74 3.85
N ALA A 56 14.91 -11.33 4.09
CA ALA A 56 13.93 -11.16 3.02
C ALA A 56 14.44 -10.16 1.98
N TYR A 57 14.13 -10.41 0.71
CA TYR A 57 14.42 -9.48 -0.36
C TYR A 57 13.49 -8.26 -0.25
N ILE A 58 14.10 -7.06 -0.26
CA ILE A 58 13.40 -5.78 -0.25
C ILE A 58 13.41 -5.25 -1.68
N PRO A 59 12.24 -5.06 -2.32
CA PRO A 59 12.18 -4.54 -3.68
C PRO A 59 12.69 -3.11 -3.79
N THR A 60 13.38 -2.85 -4.90
CA THR A 60 13.87 -1.53 -5.27
C THR A 60 12.84 -0.83 -6.16
N CYS A 61 12.47 0.38 -5.76
CA CYS A 61 11.51 1.22 -6.48
C CYS A 61 12.22 2.45 -7.03
N ASP A 62 11.77 2.94 -8.18
CA ASP A 62 12.23 4.19 -8.75
C ASP A 62 11.55 5.41 -8.07
N HIS A 63 11.87 6.61 -8.57
CA HIS A 63 11.33 7.88 -8.05
C HIS A 63 9.80 8.04 -8.25
N HIS A 64 9.19 7.24 -9.12
CA HIS A 64 7.75 7.19 -9.33
C HIS A 64 7.08 6.07 -8.51
N GLY A 65 7.84 5.30 -7.71
CA GLY A 65 7.34 4.14 -6.98
C GLY A 65 7.12 2.90 -7.87
N GLN A 66 7.63 2.88 -9.09
CA GLN A 66 7.58 1.68 -9.93
C GLN A 66 8.74 0.74 -9.62
N TYR A 67 8.57 -0.56 -9.87
CA TYR A 67 9.66 -1.52 -9.73
C TYR A 67 10.78 -1.17 -10.72
N THR A 68 12.02 -1.09 -10.25
CA THR A 68 13.17 -1.01 -11.15
C THR A 68 13.28 -2.33 -11.95
N PRO A 69 13.65 -2.30 -13.24
CA PRO A 69 13.73 -3.52 -14.06
C PRO A 69 14.66 -4.58 -13.50
N LYS A 70 15.78 -4.15 -12.90
CA LYS A 70 16.71 -5.00 -12.15
C LYS A 70 16.34 -4.98 -10.67
N GLN A 71 16.30 -6.16 -10.07
CA GLN A 71 16.09 -6.37 -8.65
C GLN A 71 17.18 -7.26 -8.08
N CYS A 72 17.60 -7.00 -6.84
CA CYS A 72 18.67 -7.76 -6.19
C CYS A 72 18.32 -8.10 -4.75
N SER A 73 18.56 -9.36 -4.35
CA SER A 73 18.47 -9.81 -2.97
C SER A 73 19.71 -9.36 -2.20
N GLY A 74 19.53 -8.47 -1.21
CA GLY A 74 20.64 -8.00 -0.37
C GLY A 74 21.28 -9.10 0.49
N SER A 75 20.52 -10.14 0.84
CA SER A 75 20.99 -11.25 1.69
C SER A 75 21.81 -12.30 0.94
N THR A 76 21.45 -12.58 -0.31
CA THR A 76 22.13 -13.60 -1.13
C THR A 76 23.05 -13.00 -2.19
N GLY A 77 22.87 -11.72 -2.53
CA GLY A 77 23.57 -11.02 -3.60
C GLY A 77 23.11 -11.40 -5.02
N TYR A 78 22.09 -12.25 -5.16
CA TYR A 78 21.53 -12.62 -6.46
C TYR A 78 20.70 -11.48 -7.03
N CYS A 79 20.74 -11.30 -8.35
CA CYS A 79 19.92 -10.32 -9.06
C CYS A 79 19.08 -10.99 -10.14
N TRP A 80 17.95 -10.40 -10.50
CA TRP A 80 17.06 -10.85 -11.56
C TRP A 80 16.33 -9.68 -12.22
N CYS A 81 15.76 -9.91 -13.41
CA CYS A 81 14.87 -8.95 -14.04
C CYS A 81 13.42 -9.15 -13.60
N VAL A 82 12.65 -8.07 -13.51
CA VAL A 82 11.22 -8.08 -13.20
C VAL A 82 10.39 -7.36 -14.25
N THR A 83 9.10 -7.70 -14.34
CA THR A 83 8.10 -6.92 -15.07
C THR A 83 7.76 -5.62 -14.33
N SER A 84 6.99 -4.71 -14.97
CA SER A 84 6.46 -3.51 -14.31
C SER A 84 5.61 -3.79 -13.07
N THR A 85 5.06 -5.00 -12.95
CA THR A 85 4.29 -5.47 -11.79
C THR A 85 5.14 -6.12 -10.71
N GLY A 86 6.47 -6.15 -10.87
CA GLY A 86 7.40 -6.75 -9.91
C GLY A 86 7.56 -8.27 -10.03
N LYS A 87 7.00 -8.90 -11.07
CA LYS A 87 7.11 -10.36 -11.27
C LYS A 87 8.48 -10.70 -11.86
N LYS A 88 9.22 -11.59 -11.19
CA LYS A 88 10.50 -12.14 -11.68
C LYS A 88 10.32 -12.80 -13.06
N ILE A 89 11.19 -12.44 -14.00
CA ILE A 89 11.29 -13.07 -15.31
C ILE A 89 12.14 -14.33 -15.16
N GLN A 90 11.59 -15.48 -15.55
CA GLN A 90 12.27 -16.76 -15.42
C GLN A 90 13.55 -16.79 -16.25
N GLY A 91 14.62 -17.39 -15.71
CA GLY A 91 15.91 -17.50 -16.38
C GLY A 91 16.78 -16.24 -16.35
N THR A 92 16.33 -15.17 -15.70
CA THR A 92 17.12 -13.92 -15.55
C THR A 92 17.91 -13.84 -14.24
N GLU A 93 17.85 -14.86 -13.39
CA GLU A 93 18.56 -14.84 -12.12
C GLU A 93 20.07 -15.08 -12.31
N THR A 94 20.87 -14.17 -11.79
CA THR A 94 22.33 -14.22 -11.87
C THR A 94 22.96 -14.24 -10.47
N PRO A 95 24.07 -14.97 -10.28
CA PRO A 95 24.79 -14.99 -9.01
C PRO A 95 25.47 -13.63 -8.71
N PRO A 96 25.91 -13.42 -7.46
CA PRO A 96 26.64 -12.21 -7.08
C PRO A 96 27.86 -11.97 -7.97
N GLY A 97 28.13 -10.71 -8.31
CA GLY A 97 29.27 -10.33 -9.16
C GLY A 97 29.05 -10.52 -10.66
N THR A 98 27.89 -11.02 -11.09
CA THR A 98 27.52 -11.09 -12.50
C THR A 98 26.79 -9.82 -12.93
N ALA A 99 27.22 -9.22 -14.05
CA ALA A 99 26.49 -8.12 -14.64
C ALA A 99 25.22 -8.63 -15.35
N ILE A 100 24.08 -8.01 -15.06
CA ILE A 100 22.80 -8.28 -15.71
C ILE A 100 22.26 -6.99 -16.33
N ASN A 101 21.79 -7.09 -17.58
CA ASN A 101 21.10 -6.01 -18.29
C ASN A 101 19.60 -6.30 -18.31
N CYS A 102 18.87 -5.49 -17.56
CA CYS A 102 17.43 -5.31 -17.58
C CYS A 102 17.22 -3.83 -17.96
#